data_AF-A0A511SVK9-F1
#
_entry.id   AF-A0A511SVK9-F1
#
_cell.length_a   1.000
_cell.length_b   1.000
_cell.length_c   1.000
_cell.angle_alpha   90.00
_cell.angle_beta   90.00
_cell.angle_gamma   90.00
#
_symmetry.space_group_name_H-M   'P 1'
#
loop_
_entity.id
_entity.type
_entity.pdbx_description
1 polymer ?
#
loop_
_entity_poly.entity_id
_entity_poly.type
_entity_poly.pdbx_seq_one_letter_code
_entity_poly.pdbx_strand_id
1 'polypeptide(L)'
;MALHRPLYTLAGGALAVLLACGGGWAYVKLRTGPLEERLVREVGELSRTSYARPSHVSPSVPGSFARHLEPLLEPVLQLYQEQQKSQGSSAQGQPCRDVADGKLPTSALTQGCEQALEQARPLLARVLLATHAEAGGLPERLGALAPLTPARANGRFALMYVVHLAALETRVRLSQGQASAALDVCLDALALSRELELGGGMEGQLLSATGHTVLYHPCADALDAAPLERKRLAISQLARLADGYAPFSVTLRQESVLLQLVHFRPLLSEETLARLPAGSQDIVPPELLGLSPPDDNALTARRAWWQLVEGFDALTAAADLPTGARRRAFALLELGTLSLHGPDVVTYGEYAERLDLRRLQHDALITLAEVDLARAERGHWPDSPPRHKDSSFVLEPMGPTEARLRPCSRAYAAQGLRVTADLARQPGP
;
A
#
# COMPACT_ATOMS: atom_id res chain seq x y z
N MET A 1 -71.01 33.84 -0.25
CA MET A 1 -69.77 33.20 0.23
C MET A 1 -69.90 31.67 0.11
N ALA A 2 -69.59 31.06 -1.04
CA ALA A 2 -69.69 29.59 -1.19
C ALA A 2 -68.90 29.02 -2.40
N LEU A 3 -67.74 29.58 -2.74
CA LEU A 3 -66.92 29.10 -3.88
C LEU A 3 -65.48 28.71 -3.53
N HIS A 4 -65.06 28.84 -2.27
CA HIS A 4 -63.68 28.52 -1.87
C HIS A 4 -63.45 27.06 -1.45
N ARG A 5 -64.50 26.31 -1.07
CA ARG A 5 -64.33 24.93 -0.55
C ARG A 5 -63.90 23.85 -1.56
N PRO A 6 -64.31 23.84 -2.86
CA PRO A 6 -63.92 22.77 -3.78
C PRO A 6 -62.48 22.90 -4.33
N LEU A 7 -61.88 24.10 -4.26
CA LEU A 7 -60.49 24.33 -4.70
C LEU A 7 -59.47 23.79 -3.69
N TYR A 8 -59.74 23.90 -2.39
CA TYR A 8 -58.84 23.37 -1.35
C TYR A 8 -58.81 21.84 -1.31
N THR A 9 -59.92 21.16 -1.64
CA THR A 9 -59.96 19.69 -1.69
C THR A 9 -59.27 19.12 -2.92
N LEU A 10 -59.38 19.78 -4.08
CA LEU A 10 -58.63 19.42 -5.28
C LEU A 10 -57.13 19.68 -5.13
N ALA A 11 -56.74 20.83 -4.55
CA ALA A 11 -55.34 21.13 -4.26
C ALA A 11 -54.75 20.16 -3.22
N GLY A 12 -55.50 19.79 -2.19
CA GLY A 12 -55.09 18.79 -1.19
C GLY A 12 -54.94 17.39 -1.78
N GLY A 13 -55.86 16.96 -2.66
CA GLY A 13 -55.78 15.67 -3.35
C GLY A 13 -54.60 15.59 -4.31
N ALA A 14 -54.33 16.64 -5.10
CA ALA A 14 -53.17 16.71 -5.97
C ALA A 14 -51.85 16.67 -5.20
N LEU A 15 -51.76 17.40 -4.07
CA LEU A 15 -50.58 17.37 -3.20
C LEU A 15 -50.37 15.98 -2.59
N ALA A 16 -51.43 15.30 -2.14
CA ALA A 16 -51.34 13.95 -1.60
C ALA A 16 -50.87 12.92 -2.64
N VAL A 17 -51.36 13.01 -3.89
CA VAL A 17 -50.89 12.15 -4.99
C VAL A 17 -49.43 12.44 -5.32
N LEU A 18 -49.02 13.72 -5.37
CA LEU A 18 -47.61 14.09 -5.61
C LEU A 18 -46.69 13.58 -4.50
N LEU A 19 -47.12 13.67 -3.23
CA LEU A 19 -46.38 13.11 -2.10
C LEU A 19 -46.32 11.58 -2.13
N ALA A 20 -47.41 10.90 -2.52
CA ALA A 20 -47.44 9.44 -2.66
C ALA A 20 -46.57 8.97 -3.83
N CYS A 21 -46.61 9.64 -4.98
CA CYS A 21 -45.74 9.36 -6.12
C CYS A 21 -44.27 9.66 -5.79
N GLY A 22 -43.99 10.79 -5.12
CA GLY A 22 -42.65 11.15 -4.66
C GLY A 22 -42.10 10.15 -3.63
N GLY A 23 -42.93 9.72 -2.67
CA GLY A 23 -42.59 8.70 -1.68
C GLY A 23 -42.38 7.32 -2.31
N GLY A 24 -43.22 6.92 -3.26
CA GLY A 24 -43.07 5.67 -4.00
C GLY A 24 -41.81 5.65 -4.87
N TRP A 25 -41.50 6.76 -5.54
CA TRP A 25 -40.28 6.90 -6.33
C TRP A 25 -39.02 6.89 -5.44
N ALA A 26 -39.04 7.62 -4.32
CA ALA A 26 -37.97 7.58 -3.33
C ALA A 26 -37.78 6.17 -2.73
N TYR A 27 -38.87 5.47 -2.43
CA TYR A 27 -38.83 4.09 -1.94
C TYR A 27 -38.21 3.13 -2.96
N VAL A 28 -38.57 3.24 -4.24
CA VAL A 28 -37.99 2.42 -5.32
C VAL A 28 -36.51 2.73 -5.51
N LYS A 29 -36.13 4.01 -5.51
CA LYS A 29 -34.74 4.46 -5.67
C LYS A 29 -33.85 4.10 -4.48
N LEU A 30 -34.40 3.99 -3.27
CA LEU A 30 -33.66 3.68 -2.05
C LEU A 30 -33.80 2.21 -1.62
N ARG A 31 -34.17 1.29 -2.52
CA ARG A 31 -34.12 -0.14 -2.23
C ARG A 31 -32.66 -0.58 -2.01
N THR A 32 -32.42 -1.39 -0.99
CA THR A 32 -31.10 -1.94 -0.66
C THR A 32 -30.75 -3.19 -1.44
N GLY A 33 -31.73 -3.92 -1.99
CA GLY A 33 -31.52 -5.17 -2.74
C GLY A 33 -30.39 -5.12 -3.77
N PRO A 34 -30.32 -4.11 -4.67
CA PRO A 34 -29.21 -4.00 -5.62
C PRO A 34 -27.83 -3.81 -4.97
N LEU A 35 -27.76 -3.07 -3.85
CA LEU A 35 -26.52 -2.88 -3.09
C LEU A 35 -26.12 -4.16 -2.35
N GLU A 36 -27.08 -4.87 -1.78
CA GLU A 36 -26.87 -6.17 -1.12
C GLU A 36 -26.34 -7.23 -2.11
N GLU A 37 -26.97 -7.36 -3.28
CA GLU A 37 -26.52 -8.28 -4.33
C GLU A 37 -25.11 -7.93 -4.82
N ARG A 38 -24.84 -6.64 -5.01
CA ARG A 38 -23.52 -6.14 -5.39
C ARG A 38 -22.48 -6.48 -4.33
N LEU A 39 -22.78 -6.21 -3.05
CA LEU A 39 -21.88 -6.47 -1.94
C LEU A 39 -21.52 -7.96 -1.84
N VAL A 40 -22.51 -8.86 -1.90
CA VAL A 40 -22.27 -10.32 -1.87
C VAL A 40 -21.35 -10.75 -3.01
N ARG A 41 -21.61 -10.25 -4.22
CA ARG A 41 -20.77 -10.54 -5.38
C ARG A 41 -19.35 -10.03 -5.18
N GLU A 42 -19.18 -8.78 -4.75
CA GLU A 42 -17.86 -8.16 -4.59
C GLU A 42 -17.05 -8.81 -3.48
N VAL A 43 -17.65 -9.12 -2.32
CA VAL A 43 -16.98 -9.87 -1.25
C VAL A 43 -16.59 -11.26 -1.77
N GLY A 44 -17.50 -11.95 -2.47
CA GLY A 44 -17.23 -13.26 -3.04
C GLY A 44 -16.07 -13.29 -4.05
N GLU A 45 -15.97 -12.26 -4.89
CA GLU A 45 -14.85 -12.08 -5.83
C GLU A 45 -13.55 -11.77 -5.09
N LEU A 46 -13.56 -10.81 -4.16
CA LEU A 46 -12.37 -10.38 -3.43
C LEU A 46 -11.80 -11.49 -2.55
N SER A 47 -12.65 -12.26 -1.84
CA SER A 47 -12.22 -13.38 -0.99
C SER A 47 -11.58 -14.53 -1.76
N ARG A 48 -11.80 -14.64 -3.07
CA ARG A 48 -11.22 -15.70 -3.93
C ARG A 48 -10.09 -15.19 -4.82
N THR A 49 -9.68 -13.94 -4.66
CA THR A 49 -8.66 -13.32 -5.50
C THR A 49 -7.32 -14.03 -5.30
N SER A 50 -6.78 -14.58 -6.38
CA SER A 50 -5.36 -14.95 -6.45
C SER A 50 -4.53 -13.75 -6.88
N TYR A 51 -3.47 -13.45 -6.15
CA TYR A 51 -2.58 -12.32 -6.45
C TYR A 51 -1.46 -12.75 -7.39
N ALA A 52 -1.78 -12.82 -8.69
CA ALA A 52 -0.79 -13.09 -9.73
C ALA A 52 0.19 -11.92 -9.85
N ARG A 53 1.49 -12.21 -9.76
CA ARG A 53 2.56 -11.21 -9.85
C ARG A 53 3.89 -11.88 -10.20
N PRO A 54 4.77 -11.25 -10.99
CA PRO A 54 6.08 -11.83 -11.29
C PRO A 54 6.95 -11.92 -10.02
N SER A 55 7.61 -13.07 -9.85
CA SER A 55 8.69 -13.20 -8.84
C SER A 55 9.86 -12.31 -9.23
N HIS A 56 10.45 -11.62 -8.25
CA HIS A 56 11.62 -10.78 -8.51
C HIS A 56 12.88 -11.62 -8.68
N VAL A 57 12.87 -12.92 -8.33
CA VAL A 57 14.00 -13.84 -8.53
C VAL A 57 13.74 -14.85 -9.65
N SER A 58 14.80 -15.45 -10.18
CA SER A 58 14.75 -16.52 -11.17
C SER A 58 15.85 -17.56 -10.88
N PRO A 59 15.53 -18.85 -10.67
CA PRO A 59 14.18 -19.43 -10.66
C PRO A 59 13.35 -18.99 -9.42
N SER A 60 12.03 -18.95 -9.56
CA SER A 60 11.10 -18.71 -8.47
C SER A 60 10.86 -19.95 -7.61
N VAL A 61 10.40 -19.75 -6.37
CA VAL A 61 10.00 -20.85 -5.48
C VAL A 61 8.54 -21.24 -5.75
N PRO A 62 8.21 -22.53 -5.91
CA PRO A 62 6.83 -22.95 -6.17
C PRO A 62 5.83 -22.50 -5.11
N GLY A 63 4.65 -22.06 -5.54
CA GLY A 63 3.55 -21.66 -4.66
C GLY A 63 3.40 -20.15 -4.41
N SER A 64 2.71 -19.78 -3.33
CA SER A 64 2.42 -18.38 -2.98
C SER A 64 3.18 -17.91 -1.74
N PHE A 65 3.44 -16.60 -1.66
CA PHE A 65 3.98 -15.98 -0.45
C PHE A 65 3.16 -16.35 0.79
N ALA A 66 1.83 -16.23 0.71
CA ALA A 66 0.89 -16.66 1.76
C ALA A 66 1.21 -18.05 2.33
N ARG A 67 1.44 -19.04 1.46
CA ARG A 67 1.69 -20.44 1.86
C ARG A 67 3.01 -20.59 2.61
N HIS A 68 4.05 -19.88 2.17
CA HIS A 68 5.37 -19.92 2.79
C HIS A 68 5.43 -19.11 4.08
N LEU A 69 4.64 -18.04 4.17
CA LEU A 69 4.57 -17.18 5.35
C LEU A 69 3.68 -17.75 6.47
N GLU A 70 2.59 -18.46 6.16
CA GLU A 70 1.68 -19.03 7.18
C GLU A 70 2.39 -19.74 8.34
N PRO A 71 3.35 -20.68 8.12
CA PRO A 71 4.05 -21.34 9.23
C PRO A 71 5.02 -20.42 9.99
N LEU A 72 5.30 -19.22 9.49
CA LEU A 72 6.17 -18.21 10.12
C LEU A 72 5.36 -17.13 10.86
N LEU A 73 4.04 -17.11 10.70
CA LEU A 73 3.22 -15.99 11.17
C LEU A 73 3.26 -15.83 12.69
N GLU A 74 3.11 -16.92 13.45
CA GLU A 74 3.14 -16.86 14.91
C GLU A 74 4.53 -16.41 15.45
N PRO A 75 5.68 -16.94 14.96
CA PRO A 75 6.99 -16.38 15.28
C PRO A 75 7.14 -14.88 14.97
N VAL A 76 6.60 -14.41 13.84
CA VAL A 76 6.65 -12.99 13.44
C VAL A 76 5.83 -12.12 14.42
N LEU A 77 4.64 -12.59 14.80
CA LEU A 77 3.81 -11.91 15.79
C LEU A 77 4.48 -11.84 17.16
N GLN A 78 5.11 -12.92 17.60
CA GLN A 78 5.86 -12.95 18.87
C GLN A 78 7.02 -11.96 18.86
N LEU A 79 7.83 -11.95 17.79
CA LEU A 79 8.93 -10.99 17.62
C LEU A 79 8.45 -9.52 17.73
N TYR A 80 7.30 -9.21 17.14
CA TYR A 80 6.71 -7.87 17.21
C TYR A 80 6.20 -7.53 18.61
N GLN A 81 5.53 -8.47 19.29
CA GLN A 81 5.03 -8.28 20.66
C GLN A 81 6.18 -8.08 21.67
N GLU A 82 7.29 -8.80 21.51
CA GLU A 82 8.48 -8.63 22.33
C GLU A 82 9.07 -7.23 22.15
N GLN A 83 9.16 -6.75 20.90
CA GLN A 83 9.60 -5.38 20.63
C GLN A 83 8.70 -4.33 21.29
N GLN A 84 7.37 -4.50 21.25
CA GLN A 84 6.44 -3.58 21.91
C GLN A 84 6.64 -3.54 23.44
N LYS A 85 6.93 -4.69 24.07
CA LYS A 85 7.20 -4.77 25.51
C LYS A 85 8.53 -4.11 25.89
N SER A 86 9.55 -4.24 25.05
CA SER A 86 10.88 -3.67 25.30
C SER A 86 10.93 -2.14 25.09
N GLN A 87 10.12 -1.59 24.17
CA GLN A 87 10.08 -0.15 23.88
C GLN A 87 9.07 0.60 24.75
N GLY A 88 9.30 0.60 26.07
CA GLY A 88 8.63 1.56 26.96
C GLY A 88 9.08 3.00 26.63
N SER A 89 8.28 3.73 25.86
CA SER A 89 8.51 5.10 25.34
C SER A 89 9.32 5.20 24.02
N SER A 90 8.68 5.80 23.01
CA SER A 90 9.06 5.93 21.58
C SER A 90 10.45 6.48 21.22
N ALA A 91 11.21 7.06 22.16
CA ALA A 91 12.47 7.74 21.87
C ALA A 91 13.61 6.80 21.44
N GLN A 92 13.54 5.50 21.76
CA GLN A 92 14.61 4.53 21.51
C GLN A 92 14.61 3.94 20.08
N GLY A 93 13.52 4.11 19.32
CA GLY A 93 13.42 3.60 17.94
C GLY A 93 14.13 4.49 16.90
N GLN A 94 14.30 5.78 17.19
CA GLN A 94 14.86 6.76 16.26
C GLN A 94 16.33 6.49 15.90
N PRO A 95 17.24 6.19 16.86
CA PRO A 95 18.65 5.92 16.53
C PRO A 95 18.84 4.75 15.56
N CYS A 96 18.04 3.70 15.69
CA CYS A 96 18.19 2.50 14.85
C CYS A 96 17.67 2.76 13.43
N ARG A 97 16.64 3.60 13.29
CA ARG A 97 16.19 4.11 11.99
C ARG A 97 17.24 5.01 11.36
N ASP A 98 17.84 5.92 12.12
CA ASP A 98 18.86 6.82 11.59
C ASP A 98 20.13 6.07 11.15
N VAL A 99 20.50 4.96 11.82
CA VAL A 99 21.54 4.04 11.34
C VAL A 99 21.09 3.34 10.05
N ALA A 100 19.90 2.75 10.01
CA ALA A 100 19.39 2.08 8.80
C ALA A 100 19.38 3.02 7.58
N ASP A 101 18.89 4.26 7.77
CA ASP A 101 18.85 5.33 6.77
C ASP A 101 20.24 5.84 6.36
N GLY A 102 21.32 5.46 7.07
CA GLY A 102 22.69 5.92 6.79
C GLY A 102 23.00 7.32 7.31
N LYS A 103 22.12 7.91 8.14
CA LYS A 103 22.36 9.21 8.79
C LYS A 103 23.40 9.10 9.91
N LEU A 104 23.50 7.92 10.54
CA LEU A 104 24.48 7.58 11.56
C LEU A 104 25.28 6.33 11.14
N PRO A 105 26.55 6.20 11.55
CA PRO A 105 27.35 5.01 11.29
C PRO A 105 26.84 3.81 12.10
N THR A 106 27.14 2.59 11.66
CA THR A 106 26.76 1.36 12.40
C THR A 106 27.39 1.27 13.79
N SER A 107 28.50 1.95 14.04
CA SER A 107 29.11 2.06 15.38
C SER A 107 28.25 2.85 16.39
N ALA A 108 27.22 3.57 15.92
CA ALA A 108 26.26 4.27 16.77
C ALA A 108 25.01 3.41 17.08
N LEU A 109 24.98 2.15 16.63
CA LEU A 109 23.87 1.26 16.92
C LEU A 109 23.80 0.96 18.41
N THR A 110 22.60 1.00 18.97
CA THR A 110 22.40 0.68 20.39
C THR A 110 22.46 -0.82 20.61
N GLN A 111 22.93 -1.25 21.77
CA GLN A 111 22.99 -2.68 22.14
C GLN A 111 21.63 -3.38 21.98
N GLY A 112 20.53 -2.69 22.28
CA GLY A 112 19.18 -3.23 22.12
C GLY A 112 18.83 -3.53 20.66
N CYS A 113 19.24 -2.67 19.71
CA CYS A 113 18.97 -2.89 18.29
C CYS A 113 19.90 -3.94 17.68
N GLU A 114 21.15 -4.01 18.13
CA GLU A 114 22.05 -5.12 17.77
C GLU A 114 21.45 -6.46 18.22
N GLN A 115 21.06 -6.58 19.48
CA GLN A 115 20.47 -7.81 20.01
C GLN A 115 19.17 -8.18 19.31
N ALA A 116 18.28 -7.22 19.09
CA ALA A 116 17.01 -7.45 18.39
C ALA A 116 17.26 -7.95 16.96
N LEU A 117 18.21 -7.36 16.23
CA LEU A 117 18.57 -7.81 14.89
C LEU A 117 19.16 -9.22 14.91
N GLU A 118 20.15 -9.48 15.77
CA GLU A 118 20.79 -10.80 15.89
C GLU A 118 19.78 -11.92 16.21
N GLN A 119 18.86 -11.67 17.15
CA GLN A 119 17.81 -12.62 17.50
C GLN A 119 16.83 -12.85 16.35
N ALA A 120 16.49 -11.80 15.58
CA ALA A 120 15.53 -11.87 14.50
C ALA A 120 16.11 -12.45 13.20
N ARG A 121 17.43 -12.41 12.97
CA ARG A 121 18.08 -12.78 11.70
C ARG A 121 17.61 -14.12 11.10
N PRO A 122 17.51 -15.23 11.86
CA PRO A 122 17.03 -16.50 11.29
C PRO A 122 15.59 -16.43 10.78
N LEU A 123 14.71 -15.72 11.50
CA LEU A 123 13.32 -15.54 11.10
C LEU A 123 13.21 -14.57 9.92
N LEU A 124 13.94 -13.46 9.98
CA LEU A 124 14.05 -12.47 8.90
C LEU A 124 14.42 -13.15 7.58
N ALA A 125 15.49 -13.96 7.57
CA ALA A 125 15.92 -14.67 6.36
C ALA A 125 14.83 -15.59 5.78
N ARG A 126 14.07 -16.29 6.63
CA ARG A 126 12.97 -17.17 6.19
C ARG A 126 11.78 -16.38 5.63
N VAL A 127 11.43 -15.24 6.25
CA VAL A 127 10.36 -14.37 5.76
C VAL A 127 10.74 -13.73 4.44
N LEU A 128 11.98 -13.24 4.30
CA LEU A 128 12.49 -12.68 3.06
C LEU A 128 12.53 -13.73 1.93
N LEU A 129 12.98 -14.95 2.23
CA LEU A 129 12.97 -16.05 1.26
C LEU A 129 11.55 -16.39 0.78
N ALA A 130 10.52 -16.27 1.63
CA ALA A 130 9.14 -16.51 1.22
C ALA A 130 8.69 -15.59 0.07
N THR A 131 9.29 -14.39 -0.07
CA THR A 131 8.96 -13.44 -1.14
C THR A 131 9.37 -13.95 -2.53
N HIS A 132 10.23 -14.97 -2.60
CA HIS A 132 10.70 -15.58 -3.85
C HIS A 132 9.64 -16.46 -4.54
N ALA A 133 8.49 -16.66 -3.88
CA ALA A 133 7.37 -17.45 -4.38
C ALA A 133 6.89 -17.02 -5.78
N GLU A 134 6.22 -17.90 -6.52
CA GLU A 134 5.64 -17.62 -7.84
C GLU A 134 4.49 -16.60 -7.77
N ALA A 135 3.60 -16.77 -6.79
CA ALA A 135 2.44 -15.92 -6.59
C ALA A 135 2.58 -15.11 -5.29
N GLY A 136 1.93 -13.95 -5.26
CA GLY A 136 1.90 -13.09 -4.09
C GLY A 136 0.70 -13.37 -3.19
N GLY A 137 0.46 -12.42 -2.31
CA GLY A 137 -0.73 -12.38 -1.46
C GLY A 137 -0.42 -12.74 -0.02
N LEU A 138 -1.12 -12.08 0.90
CA LEU A 138 -1.03 -12.36 2.33
C LEU A 138 -1.73 -13.67 2.71
N PRO A 139 -1.29 -14.33 3.80
CA PRO A 139 -2.04 -15.42 4.39
C PRO A 139 -3.46 -14.99 4.75
N GLU A 140 -4.42 -15.91 4.66
CA GLU A 140 -5.86 -15.60 4.75
C GLU A 140 -6.21 -14.84 6.04
N ARG A 141 -5.59 -15.21 7.17
CA ARG A 141 -5.76 -14.57 8.48
C ARG A 141 -5.30 -13.12 8.53
N LEU A 142 -4.51 -12.67 7.56
CA LEU A 142 -4.03 -11.28 7.42
C LEU A 142 -4.78 -10.49 6.34
N GLY A 143 -5.74 -11.11 5.65
CA GLY A 143 -6.52 -10.44 4.61
C GLY A 143 -7.32 -9.25 5.14
N ALA A 144 -7.54 -8.24 4.28
CA ALA A 144 -8.38 -7.09 4.60
C ALA A 144 -9.82 -7.48 4.98
N LEU A 145 -10.34 -8.56 4.38
CA LEU A 145 -11.68 -9.11 4.61
C LEU A 145 -11.66 -10.37 5.51
N ALA A 146 -10.57 -10.63 6.23
CA ALA A 146 -10.50 -11.77 7.14
C ALA A 146 -11.26 -11.48 8.46
N PRO A 147 -11.66 -12.50 9.25
CA PRO A 147 -12.16 -12.29 10.61
C PRO A 147 -11.18 -11.50 11.49
N LEU A 148 -11.70 -10.65 12.38
CA LEU A 148 -10.86 -9.92 13.33
C LEU A 148 -10.22 -10.89 14.34
N THR A 149 -8.92 -11.10 14.17
CA THR A 149 -8.09 -11.92 15.05
C THR A 149 -6.84 -11.14 15.46
N PRO A 150 -6.09 -11.54 16.51
CA PRO A 150 -4.82 -10.90 16.84
C PRO A 150 -3.84 -10.87 15.67
N ALA A 151 -3.86 -11.90 14.82
CA ALA A 151 -3.08 -11.95 13.59
C ALA A 151 -3.55 -10.88 12.59
N ARG A 152 -4.85 -10.74 12.32
CA ARG A 152 -5.36 -9.68 11.43
C ARG A 152 -5.02 -8.28 11.92
N ALA A 153 -5.13 -8.05 13.24
CA ALA A 153 -4.90 -6.75 13.86
C ALA A 153 -3.41 -6.33 13.84
N ASN A 154 -2.49 -7.27 14.08
CA ASN A 154 -1.08 -6.94 14.30
C ASN A 154 -0.13 -7.50 13.22
N GLY A 155 -0.55 -8.49 12.44
CA GLY A 155 0.33 -9.24 11.55
C GLY A 155 0.97 -8.40 10.45
N ARG A 156 0.23 -7.45 9.88
CA ARG A 156 0.78 -6.54 8.86
C ARG A 156 1.80 -5.57 9.48
N PHE A 157 1.54 -5.06 10.68
CA PHE A 157 2.52 -4.27 11.44
C PHE A 157 3.74 -5.09 11.86
N ALA A 158 3.57 -6.36 12.21
CA ALA A 158 4.65 -7.26 12.52
C ALA A 158 5.54 -7.53 11.29
N LEU A 159 4.95 -7.71 10.11
CA LEU A 159 5.70 -7.80 8.85
C LEU A 159 6.39 -6.48 8.49
N MET A 160 5.76 -5.33 8.76
CA MET A 160 6.41 -4.03 8.61
C MET A 160 7.59 -3.87 9.58
N TYR A 161 7.53 -4.45 10.78
CA TYR A 161 8.68 -4.52 11.68
C TYR A 161 9.81 -5.38 11.09
N VAL A 162 9.50 -6.48 10.40
CA VAL A 162 10.49 -7.26 9.64
C VAL A 162 11.14 -6.41 8.54
N VAL A 163 10.38 -5.56 7.84
CA VAL A 163 10.94 -4.59 6.86
C VAL A 163 11.93 -3.63 7.51
N HIS A 164 11.62 -3.08 8.69
CA HIS A 164 12.56 -2.23 9.44
C HIS A 164 13.85 -2.96 9.83
N LEU A 165 13.75 -4.22 10.25
CA LEU A 165 14.93 -5.03 10.56
C LEU A 165 15.75 -5.34 9.31
N ALA A 166 15.11 -5.57 8.16
CA ALA A 166 15.79 -5.78 6.88
C ALA A 166 16.56 -4.53 6.41
N ALA A 167 16.00 -3.34 6.62
CA ALA A 167 16.68 -2.08 6.34
C ALA A 167 17.96 -1.93 7.18
N LEU A 168 17.89 -2.29 8.47
CA LEU A 168 19.06 -2.28 9.35
C LEU A 168 20.10 -3.34 8.96
N GLU A 169 19.67 -4.57 8.65
CA GLU A 169 20.54 -5.65 8.18
C GLU A 169 21.29 -5.26 6.89
N THR A 170 20.60 -4.59 5.97
CA THR A 170 21.21 -4.05 4.73
C THR A 170 22.37 -3.12 5.08
N ARG A 171 22.17 -2.19 6.02
CA ARG A 171 23.22 -1.27 6.47
C ARG A 171 24.40 -1.99 7.13
N VAL A 172 24.12 -2.96 7.99
CA VAL A 172 25.15 -3.76 8.68
C VAL A 172 26.01 -4.53 7.67
N ARG A 173 25.39 -5.12 6.65
CA ARG A 173 26.12 -5.81 5.56
C ARG A 173 26.98 -4.85 4.75
N LEU A 174 26.48 -3.65 4.47
CA LEU A 174 27.27 -2.62 3.78
C LEU A 174 28.51 -2.21 4.58
N SER A 175 28.38 -1.97 5.89
CA SER A 175 29.54 -1.59 6.72
C SER A 175 30.58 -2.71 6.85
N GLN A 176 30.17 -3.96 6.64
CA GLN A 176 31.04 -5.14 6.58
C GLN A 176 31.65 -5.39 5.19
N GLY A 177 31.40 -4.51 4.20
CA GLY A 177 31.89 -4.67 2.83
C GLY A 177 31.15 -5.73 2.01
N GLN A 178 29.98 -6.19 2.47
CA GLN A 178 29.17 -7.23 1.82
C GLN A 178 28.10 -6.63 0.91
N ALA A 179 28.49 -5.77 -0.03
CA ALA A 179 27.54 -4.99 -0.85
C ALA A 179 26.51 -5.85 -1.61
N SER A 180 26.94 -6.96 -2.23
CA SER A 180 26.00 -7.86 -2.94
C SER A 180 24.95 -8.47 -1.99
N ALA A 181 25.37 -8.91 -0.81
CA ALA A 181 24.44 -9.50 0.18
C ALA A 181 23.51 -8.44 0.77
N ALA A 182 23.99 -7.21 0.97
CA ALA A 182 23.14 -6.08 1.36
C ALA A 182 22.07 -5.81 0.30
N LEU A 183 22.45 -5.82 -0.98
CA LEU A 183 21.52 -5.62 -2.08
C LEU A 183 20.48 -6.74 -2.17
N ASP A 184 20.86 -7.99 -1.94
CA ASP A 184 19.92 -9.12 -1.90
C ASP A 184 18.86 -8.93 -0.80
N VAL A 185 19.29 -8.58 0.42
CA VAL A 185 18.37 -8.29 1.55
C VAL A 185 17.44 -7.13 1.22
N CYS A 186 17.96 -6.05 0.65
CA CYS A 186 17.17 -4.90 0.24
C CYS A 186 16.07 -5.30 -0.77
N LEU A 187 16.42 -6.05 -1.83
CA LEU A 187 15.46 -6.42 -2.87
C LEU A 187 14.37 -7.35 -2.34
N ASP A 188 14.74 -8.29 -1.46
CA ASP A 188 13.76 -9.15 -0.80
C ASP A 188 12.86 -8.37 0.15
N ALA A 189 13.39 -7.33 0.82
CA ALA A 189 12.59 -6.47 1.68
C ALA A 189 11.63 -5.58 0.88
N LEU A 190 12.04 -5.08 -0.29
CA LEU A 190 11.15 -4.39 -1.23
C LEU A 190 10.04 -5.34 -1.71
N ALA A 191 10.39 -6.60 -1.99
CA ALA A 191 9.42 -7.63 -2.32
C ALA A 191 8.43 -7.86 -1.16
N LEU A 192 8.90 -7.98 0.08
CA LEU A 192 8.05 -8.11 1.27
C LEU A 192 7.10 -6.91 1.42
N SER A 193 7.61 -5.70 1.19
CA SER A 193 6.81 -4.48 1.20
C SER A 193 5.70 -4.48 0.13
N ARG A 194 5.96 -5.03 -1.07
CA ARG A 194 4.92 -5.29 -2.07
C ARG A 194 3.93 -6.38 -1.62
N GLU A 195 4.36 -7.43 -0.93
CA GLU A 195 3.41 -8.46 -0.47
C GLU A 195 2.37 -7.92 0.53
N LEU A 196 2.69 -6.87 1.28
CA LEU A 196 1.76 -6.23 2.24
C LEU A 196 0.50 -5.67 1.59
N GLU A 197 0.57 -5.18 0.35
CA GLU A 197 -0.61 -4.63 -0.34
C GLU A 197 -1.47 -5.72 -0.98
N LEU A 198 -0.90 -6.88 -1.31
CA LEU A 198 -1.59 -7.96 -2.01
C LEU A 198 -2.57 -8.66 -1.06
N GLY A 199 -3.80 -8.14 -1.01
CA GLY A 199 -4.87 -8.58 -0.11
C GLY A 199 -4.88 -7.92 1.26
N GLY A 200 -4.00 -6.93 1.47
CA GLY A 200 -3.93 -6.17 2.72
C GLY A 200 -4.88 -4.96 2.80
N GLY A 201 -5.63 -4.65 1.73
CA GLY A 201 -6.54 -3.50 1.72
C GLY A 201 -5.79 -2.17 1.75
N MET A 202 -6.50 -1.10 2.11
CA MET A 202 -5.90 0.24 2.19
C MET A 202 -4.74 0.30 3.19
N GLU A 203 -4.88 -0.35 4.34
CA GLU A 203 -3.82 -0.45 5.34
C GLU A 203 -2.56 -1.11 4.76
N GLY A 204 -2.72 -2.26 4.11
CA GLY A 204 -1.62 -2.96 3.43
C GLY A 204 -0.94 -2.11 2.36
N GLN A 205 -1.71 -1.36 1.57
CA GLN A 205 -1.19 -0.44 0.56
C GLN A 205 -0.34 0.68 1.18
N LEU A 206 -0.81 1.28 2.27
CA LEU A 206 -0.08 2.35 2.97
C LEU A 206 1.17 1.81 3.67
N LEU A 207 1.10 0.60 4.24
CA LEU A 207 2.27 -0.09 4.79
C LEU A 207 3.28 -0.45 3.69
N SER A 208 2.82 -0.82 2.50
CA SER A 208 3.70 -1.01 1.34
C SER A 208 4.44 0.29 0.97
N ALA A 209 3.73 1.41 0.82
CA ALA A 209 4.38 2.71 0.55
C ALA A 209 5.35 3.14 1.67
N THR A 210 4.99 2.88 2.92
CA THR A 210 5.84 3.15 4.09
C THR A 210 7.10 2.27 4.09
N GLY A 211 6.96 0.97 3.81
CA GLY A 211 8.06 0.02 3.67
C GLY A 211 9.06 0.46 2.59
N HIS A 212 8.55 0.93 1.46
CA HIS A 212 9.39 1.48 0.40
C HIS A 212 10.18 2.71 0.85
N THR A 213 9.53 3.63 1.59
CA THR A 213 10.21 4.81 2.15
C THR A 213 11.32 4.43 3.13
N VAL A 214 11.07 3.44 3.99
CA VAL A 214 12.05 2.89 4.95
C VAL A 214 13.25 2.26 4.22
N LEU A 215 12.99 1.58 3.10
CA LEU A 215 14.02 0.87 2.35
C LEU A 215 14.77 1.75 1.35
N TYR A 216 14.24 2.93 1.01
CA TYR A 216 14.72 3.73 -0.12
C TYR A 216 16.23 4.04 -0.05
N HIS A 217 16.69 4.66 1.03
CA HIS A 217 18.11 4.98 1.20
C HIS A 217 19.03 3.77 1.39
N PRO A 218 18.75 2.79 2.28
CA PRO A 218 19.62 1.62 2.40
C PRO A 218 19.70 0.81 1.11
N CYS A 219 18.62 0.75 0.32
CA CYS A 219 18.61 0.13 -0.99
C CYS A 219 19.44 0.89 -2.02
N ALA A 220 19.33 2.23 -2.05
CA ALA A 220 20.14 3.06 -2.93
C ALA A 220 21.63 2.87 -2.65
N ASP A 221 22.04 2.89 -1.38
CA ASP A 221 23.43 2.70 -0.97
C ASP A 221 23.93 1.28 -1.29
N ALA A 222 23.07 0.26 -1.13
CA ALA A 222 23.41 -1.11 -1.48
C ALA A 222 23.54 -1.31 -2.99
N LEU A 223 22.68 -0.66 -3.78
CA LEU A 223 22.78 -0.61 -5.23
C LEU A 223 24.08 0.09 -5.65
N ASP A 224 24.36 1.28 -5.11
CA ASP A 224 25.56 2.08 -5.45
C ASP A 224 26.85 1.31 -5.18
N ALA A 225 26.92 0.60 -4.05
CA ALA A 225 28.11 -0.17 -3.64
C ALA A 225 28.25 -1.55 -4.32
N ALA A 226 27.20 -2.07 -4.96
CA ALA A 226 27.21 -3.41 -5.54
C ALA A 226 28.08 -3.49 -6.81
N PRO A 227 28.72 -4.63 -7.10
CA PRO A 227 29.43 -4.82 -8.37
C PRO A 227 28.52 -4.66 -9.59
N LEU A 228 29.05 -4.15 -10.71
CA LEU A 228 28.31 -3.95 -11.97
C LEU A 228 27.50 -5.18 -12.42
N GLU A 229 28.07 -6.38 -12.31
CA GLU A 229 27.37 -7.62 -12.68
C GLU A 229 26.09 -7.83 -11.85
N ARG A 230 26.17 -7.54 -10.54
CA ARG A 230 25.03 -7.63 -9.63
C ARG A 230 24.02 -6.52 -9.89
N LYS A 231 24.46 -5.29 -10.22
CA LYS A 231 23.60 -4.16 -10.62
C LYS A 231 22.75 -4.51 -11.86
N ARG A 232 23.35 -5.13 -12.89
CA ARG A 232 22.60 -5.59 -14.09
C ARG A 232 21.47 -6.55 -13.73
N LEU A 233 21.74 -7.52 -12.86
CA LEU A 233 20.70 -8.43 -12.39
C LEU A 233 19.62 -7.69 -11.61
N ALA A 234 20.01 -6.79 -10.70
CA ALA A 234 19.10 -6.03 -9.84
C ALA A 234 18.10 -5.19 -10.63
N ILE A 235 18.50 -4.57 -11.75
CA ILE A 235 17.58 -3.82 -12.62
C ILE A 235 16.41 -4.71 -13.08
N SER A 236 16.68 -5.94 -13.51
CA SER A 236 15.63 -6.87 -13.91
C SER A 236 14.72 -7.28 -12.74
N GLN A 237 15.27 -7.39 -11.53
CA GLN A 237 14.50 -7.72 -10.33
C GLN A 237 13.60 -6.56 -9.91
N LEU A 238 14.12 -5.33 -9.93
CA LEU A 238 13.37 -4.10 -9.66
C LEU A 238 12.27 -3.90 -10.70
N ALA A 239 12.52 -4.15 -11.98
CA ALA A 239 11.49 -4.08 -13.01
C ALA A 239 10.35 -5.07 -12.73
N ARG A 240 10.67 -6.33 -12.38
CA ARG A 240 9.66 -7.33 -11.98
C ARG A 240 8.92 -6.93 -10.69
N LEU A 241 9.59 -6.27 -9.74
CA LEU A 241 8.91 -5.73 -8.56
C LEU A 241 7.89 -4.65 -8.95
N ALA A 242 8.25 -3.73 -9.85
CA ALA A 242 7.38 -2.67 -10.33
C ALA A 242 6.09 -3.21 -10.97
N ASP A 243 6.23 -4.27 -11.79
CA ASP A 243 5.11 -4.91 -12.48
C ASP A 243 4.17 -5.67 -11.54
N GLY A 244 4.63 -5.99 -10.32
CA GLY A 244 3.88 -6.77 -9.34
C GLY A 244 3.03 -5.95 -8.38
N TYR A 245 3.06 -4.61 -8.44
CA TYR A 245 2.28 -3.79 -7.51
C TYR A 245 0.78 -3.76 -7.85
N ALA A 246 -0.08 -3.80 -6.83
CA ALA A 246 -1.53 -3.70 -6.96
C ALA A 246 -1.96 -2.31 -7.46
N PRO A 247 -2.86 -2.24 -8.45
CA PRO A 247 -3.51 -0.98 -8.84
C PRO A 247 -4.30 -0.37 -7.69
N PHE A 248 -4.34 0.96 -7.60
CA PHE A 248 -5.01 1.65 -6.50
C PHE A 248 -6.53 1.45 -6.54
N SER A 249 -7.09 1.26 -7.74
CA SER A 249 -8.51 0.92 -7.95
C SER A 249 -8.93 -0.36 -7.21
N VAL A 250 -8.07 -1.38 -7.18
CA VAL A 250 -8.36 -2.66 -6.50
C VAL A 250 -8.45 -2.43 -4.99
N THR A 251 -7.55 -1.63 -4.44
CA THR A 251 -7.51 -1.27 -3.02
C THR A 251 -8.72 -0.43 -2.61
N LEU A 252 -9.13 0.53 -3.43
CA LEU A 252 -10.34 1.32 -3.20
C LEU A 252 -11.61 0.46 -3.26
N ARG A 253 -11.64 -0.56 -4.13
CA ARG A 253 -12.73 -1.52 -4.17
C ARG A 253 -12.80 -2.37 -2.89
N GLN A 254 -11.65 -2.82 -2.37
CA GLN A 254 -11.58 -3.52 -1.08
C GLN A 254 -12.06 -2.63 0.07
N GLU A 255 -11.63 -1.37 0.07
CA GLU A 255 -12.04 -0.38 1.07
C GLU A 255 -13.54 -0.09 1.02
N SER A 256 -14.10 0.08 -0.18
CA SER A 256 -15.54 0.26 -0.38
C SER A 256 -16.34 -0.90 0.23
N VAL A 257 -15.94 -2.14 -0.05
CA VAL A 257 -16.60 -3.34 0.51
C VAL A 257 -16.46 -3.39 2.03
N LEU A 258 -15.27 -3.10 2.57
CA LEU A 258 -15.02 -3.08 4.00
C LEU A 258 -15.91 -2.04 4.72
N LEU A 259 -15.96 -0.81 4.21
CA LEU A 259 -16.79 0.25 4.81
C LEU A 259 -18.28 -0.04 4.70
N GLN A 260 -18.73 -0.70 3.62
CA GLN A 260 -20.11 -1.17 3.53
C GLN A 260 -20.45 -2.20 4.62
N LEU A 261 -19.56 -3.18 4.84
CA LEU A 261 -19.72 -4.17 5.89
C LEU A 261 -19.61 -3.60 7.30
N VAL A 262 -18.85 -2.52 7.51
CA VAL A 262 -18.71 -1.88 8.82
C VAL A 262 -19.92 -0.98 9.13
N HIS A 263 -20.29 -0.08 8.21
CA HIS A 263 -21.26 0.98 8.51
C HIS A 263 -22.71 0.61 8.14
N PHE A 264 -22.92 -0.25 7.15
CA PHE A 264 -24.26 -0.54 6.61
C PHE A 264 -24.72 -1.96 6.91
N ARG A 265 -23.97 -2.73 7.70
CA ARG A 265 -24.40 -4.04 8.20
C ARG A 265 -25.81 -4.05 8.80
N PRO A 266 -26.22 -3.09 9.65
CA PRO A 266 -27.57 -3.09 10.22
C PRO A 266 -28.70 -2.97 9.19
N LEU A 267 -28.39 -2.58 7.94
CA LEU A 267 -29.34 -2.48 6.84
C LEU A 267 -29.43 -3.75 5.99
N LEU A 268 -28.51 -4.71 6.18
CA LEU A 268 -28.48 -5.95 5.40
C LEU A 268 -29.61 -6.89 5.85
N SER A 269 -30.25 -7.55 4.89
CA SER A 269 -31.19 -8.62 5.20
C SER A 269 -30.47 -9.86 5.76
N GLU A 270 -31.17 -10.65 6.57
CA GLU A 270 -30.68 -11.95 7.07
C GLU A 270 -30.28 -12.89 5.93
N GLU A 271 -31.02 -12.87 4.82
CA GLU A 271 -30.70 -13.63 3.61
C GLU A 271 -29.35 -13.20 3.02
N THR A 272 -29.10 -11.90 2.92
CA THR A 272 -27.83 -11.35 2.45
C THR A 272 -26.68 -11.71 3.38
N LEU A 273 -26.88 -11.60 4.70
CA LEU A 273 -25.87 -11.99 5.69
C LEU A 273 -25.50 -13.47 5.57
N ALA A 274 -26.49 -14.35 5.36
CA ALA A 274 -26.28 -15.78 5.16
C ALA A 274 -25.56 -16.13 3.85
N ARG A 275 -25.62 -15.25 2.84
CA ARG A 275 -24.96 -15.42 1.53
C ARG A 275 -23.52 -14.91 1.49
N LEU A 276 -23.09 -14.10 2.46
CA LEU A 276 -21.71 -13.63 2.53
C LEU A 276 -20.73 -14.80 2.76
N PRO A 277 -19.50 -14.75 2.21
CA PRO A 277 -18.48 -15.75 2.49
C PRO A 277 -18.24 -15.92 3.99
N ALA A 278 -17.92 -17.15 4.42
CA ALA A 278 -17.67 -17.47 5.82
C ALA A 278 -16.62 -16.53 6.43
N GLY A 279 -16.86 -16.09 7.67
CA GLY A 279 -15.98 -15.15 8.37
C GLY A 279 -16.15 -13.68 7.98
N SER A 280 -16.87 -13.36 6.90
CA SER A 280 -17.14 -11.95 6.51
C SER A 280 -17.98 -11.21 7.55
N GLN A 281 -18.74 -11.96 8.34
CA GLN A 281 -19.55 -11.43 9.42
C GLN A 281 -18.70 -10.98 10.62
N ASP A 282 -17.48 -11.49 10.78
CA ASP A 282 -16.59 -11.22 11.91
C ASP A 282 -15.50 -10.21 11.52
N ILE A 283 -15.68 -9.51 10.39
CA ILE A 283 -14.76 -8.48 9.89
C ILE A 283 -14.80 -7.22 10.77
N VAL A 284 -15.95 -6.93 11.38
CA VAL A 284 -16.20 -5.67 12.11
C VAL A 284 -15.84 -5.85 13.58
N PRO A 285 -14.98 -4.99 14.15
CA PRO A 285 -14.70 -4.97 15.59
C PRO A 285 -15.99 -4.83 16.41
N PRO A 286 -16.15 -5.59 17.51
CA PRO A 286 -17.32 -5.46 18.39
C PRO A 286 -17.59 -4.04 18.88
N GLU A 287 -16.55 -3.22 19.02
CA GLU A 287 -16.63 -1.83 19.43
C GLU A 287 -17.27 -0.92 18.36
N LEU A 288 -17.22 -1.36 17.10
CA LEU A 288 -17.87 -0.69 15.97
C LEU A 288 -19.25 -1.32 15.66
N LEU A 289 -19.53 -2.53 16.17
CA LEU A 289 -20.85 -3.18 16.10
C LEU A 289 -21.84 -2.43 17.02
N GLY A 290 -22.52 -1.44 16.46
CA GLY A 290 -23.51 -0.64 17.20
C GLY A 290 -23.26 0.87 17.14
N LEU A 291 -22.21 1.32 16.44
CA LEU A 291 -22.24 2.67 15.88
C LEU A 291 -23.39 2.69 14.88
N SER A 292 -24.50 3.32 15.27
CA SER A 292 -25.60 3.59 14.35
C SER A 292 -25.04 4.22 13.07
N PRO A 293 -25.65 3.98 11.89
CA PRO A 293 -25.41 4.86 10.76
C PRO A 293 -25.57 6.31 11.24
N PRO A 294 -24.85 7.29 10.66
CA PRO A 294 -24.78 8.66 11.20
C PRO A 294 -26.14 9.33 11.43
N ASP A 295 -27.22 8.77 10.87
CA ASP A 295 -28.59 9.22 10.98
C ASP A 295 -29.52 8.11 11.52
N ASP A 296 -30.31 8.43 12.56
CA ASP A 296 -31.34 7.57 13.15
C ASP A 296 -32.49 7.18 12.19
N ASN A 297 -32.49 7.70 10.95
CA ASN A 297 -33.52 7.45 9.94
C ASN A 297 -33.03 6.44 8.88
N ALA A 298 -33.74 5.31 8.75
CA ALA A 298 -33.47 4.27 7.76
C ALA A 298 -33.40 4.78 6.30
N LEU A 299 -34.18 5.81 5.93
CA LEU A 299 -34.10 6.37 4.58
C LEU A 299 -32.80 7.13 4.33
N THR A 300 -32.32 7.87 5.33
CA THR A 300 -31.06 8.61 5.23
C THR A 300 -29.88 7.65 5.23
N ALA A 301 -29.90 6.61 6.07
CA ALA A 301 -28.88 5.57 6.06
C ALA A 301 -28.79 4.83 4.71
N ARG A 302 -29.93 4.53 4.07
CA ARG A 302 -29.96 3.93 2.72
C ARG A 302 -29.40 4.87 1.65
N ARG A 303 -29.73 6.16 1.74
CA ARG A 303 -29.18 7.18 0.83
C ARG A 303 -27.66 7.31 1.02
N ALA A 304 -27.19 7.34 2.27
CA ALA A 304 -25.78 7.37 2.61
C ALA A 304 -25.04 6.17 2.02
N TRP A 305 -25.62 4.97 2.08
CA TRP A 305 -25.03 3.77 1.47
C TRP A 305 -24.88 3.91 -0.05
N TRP A 306 -25.92 4.35 -0.76
CA TRP A 306 -25.81 4.63 -2.20
C TRP A 306 -24.72 5.66 -2.51
N GLN A 307 -24.67 6.75 -1.75
CA GLN A 307 -23.66 7.81 -1.95
C GLN A 307 -22.23 7.34 -1.67
N LEU A 308 -22.03 6.47 -0.67
CA LEU A 308 -20.74 5.85 -0.40
C LEU A 308 -20.29 5.03 -1.62
N VAL A 309 -21.17 4.16 -2.12
CA VAL A 309 -20.86 3.27 -3.26
C VAL A 309 -20.58 4.07 -4.54
N GLU A 310 -21.42 5.05 -4.87
CA GLU A 310 -21.22 5.94 -6.02
C GLU A 310 -19.91 6.74 -5.91
N GLY A 311 -19.58 7.22 -4.71
CA GLY A 311 -18.34 7.93 -4.46
C GLY A 311 -17.11 7.06 -4.67
N PHE A 312 -17.12 5.81 -4.17
CA PHE A 312 -16.04 4.86 -4.41
C PHE A 312 -15.93 4.43 -5.87
N ASP A 313 -17.04 4.29 -6.60
CA ASP A 313 -17.01 4.00 -8.03
C ASP A 313 -16.29 5.13 -8.79
N ALA A 314 -16.57 6.38 -8.43
CA ALA A 314 -15.93 7.54 -9.03
C ALA A 314 -14.43 7.61 -8.70
N LEU A 315 -14.05 7.35 -7.43
CA LEU A 315 -12.64 7.27 -7.03
C LEU A 315 -11.91 6.13 -7.78
N THR A 316 -12.52 4.95 -7.84
CA THR A 316 -11.97 3.76 -8.51
C THR A 316 -11.73 4.02 -9.99
N ALA A 317 -12.66 4.69 -10.68
CA ALA A 317 -12.52 5.05 -12.09
C ALA A 317 -11.36 6.03 -12.35
N ALA A 318 -11.00 6.86 -11.36
CA ALA A 318 -9.91 7.83 -11.46
C ALA A 318 -8.56 7.32 -10.89
N ALA A 319 -8.59 6.24 -10.11
CA ALA A 319 -7.47 5.79 -9.26
C ALA A 319 -6.18 5.45 -10.02
N ASP A 320 -6.32 4.85 -11.20
CA ASP A 320 -5.18 4.38 -12.00
C ASP A 320 -4.84 5.32 -13.17
N LEU A 321 -5.44 6.51 -13.21
CA LEU A 321 -5.05 7.55 -14.16
C LEU A 321 -3.61 8.03 -13.86
N PRO A 322 -2.87 8.54 -14.87
CA PRO A 322 -1.58 9.19 -14.64
C PRO A 322 -1.69 10.29 -13.59
N THR A 323 -0.65 10.48 -12.76
CA THR A 323 -0.66 11.33 -11.55
C THR A 323 -1.33 12.68 -11.75
N GLY A 324 -0.96 13.43 -12.80
CA GLY A 324 -1.54 14.74 -13.07
C GLY A 324 -3.03 14.70 -13.45
N ALA A 325 -3.47 13.66 -14.17
CA ALA A 325 -4.88 13.47 -14.51
C ALA A 325 -5.70 12.99 -13.30
N ARG A 326 -5.15 12.07 -12.50
CA ARG A 326 -5.78 11.62 -11.26
C ARG A 326 -6.00 12.76 -10.28
N ARG A 327 -4.98 13.59 -10.01
CA ARG A 327 -5.11 14.76 -9.11
C ARG A 327 -6.23 15.70 -9.53
N ARG A 328 -6.35 15.98 -10.84
CA ARG A 328 -7.45 16.79 -11.37
C ARG A 328 -8.80 16.11 -11.20
N ALA A 329 -8.89 14.81 -11.45
CA ALA A 329 -10.12 14.05 -11.27
C ALA A 329 -10.55 14.06 -9.79
N PHE A 330 -9.63 13.83 -8.85
CA PHE A 330 -9.91 13.85 -7.42
C PHE A 330 -10.34 15.24 -6.95
N ALA A 331 -9.67 16.31 -7.40
CA ALA A 331 -10.10 17.68 -7.10
C ALA A 331 -11.51 17.99 -7.64
N LEU A 332 -11.89 17.46 -8.81
CA LEU A 332 -13.25 17.59 -9.33
C LEU A 332 -14.27 16.80 -8.49
N LEU A 333 -13.89 15.61 -8.00
CA LEU A 333 -14.73 14.83 -7.11
C LEU A 333 -14.94 15.55 -5.78
N GLU A 334 -13.88 16.13 -5.20
CA GLU A 334 -13.96 16.94 -3.96
C GLU A 334 -14.94 18.11 -4.10
N LEU A 335 -14.90 18.82 -5.23
CA LEU A 335 -15.83 19.92 -5.53
C LEU A 335 -17.27 19.43 -5.77
N GLY A 336 -17.43 18.21 -6.28
CA GLY A 336 -18.73 17.59 -6.56
C GLY A 336 -19.35 16.89 -5.35
N THR A 337 -18.55 16.52 -4.34
CA THR A 337 -19.01 15.88 -3.10
C THR A 337 -19.64 16.90 -2.16
N LEU A 338 -20.89 17.29 -2.44
CA LEU A 338 -21.76 17.98 -1.48
C LEU A 338 -22.35 17.04 -0.41
N SER A 339 -21.88 15.79 -0.32
CA SER A 339 -22.48 14.75 0.53
C SER A 339 -21.65 14.47 1.76
N LEU A 340 -22.22 14.70 2.95
CA LEU A 340 -21.66 14.37 4.26
C LEU A 340 -21.25 12.88 4.42
N HIS A 341 -21.74 12.00 3.55
CA HIS A 341 -21.70 10.54 3.71
C HIS A 341 -20.92 9.81 2.60
N GLY A 342 -20.25 10.53 1.70
CA GLY A 342 -19.36 9.94 0.70
C GLY A 342 -17.97 9.60 1.28
N PRO A 343 -17.11 8.90 0.52
CA PRO A 343 -15.72 8.72 0.91
C PRO A 343 -15.01 10.06 1.05
N ASP A 344 -14.09 10.17 2.01
CA ASP A 344 -13.23 11.35 2.16
C ASP A 344 -12.20 11.43 1.01
N VAL A 345 -12.59 12.13 -0.05
CA VAL A 345 -11.78 12.30 -1.27
C VAL A 345 -10.41 12.91 -0.97
N VAL A 346 -10.31 13.82 0.01
CA VAL A 346 -9.05 14.46 0.39
C VAL A 346 -8.09 13.42 0.95
N THR A 347 -8.55 12.63 1.92
CA THR A 347 -7.76 11.55 2.52
C THR A 347 -7.30 10.52 1.47
N TYR A 348 -8.18 10.10 0.56
CA TYR A 348 -7.78 9.18 -0.53
C TYR A 348 -6.83 9.83 -1.54
N GLY A 349 -6.92 11.14 -1.73
CA GLY A 349 -5.94 11.93 -2.50
C GLY A 349 -4.56 11.88 -1.88
N GLU A 350 -4.46 12.11 -0.57
CA GLU A 350 -3.19 12.00 0.17
C GLU A 350 -2.61 10.58 0.10
N TYR A 351 -3.47 9.56 0.18
CA TYR A 351 -3.04 8.17 0.01
C TYR A 351 -2.47 7.92 -1.39
N ALA A 352 -3.14 8.42 -2.43
CA ALA A 352 -2.64 8.33 -3.80
C ALA A 352 -1.27 9.01 -3.98
N GLU A 353 -1.04 10.15 -3.32
CA GLU A 353 0.25 10.83 -3.36
C GLU A 353 1.39 10.03 -2.71
N ARG A 354 1.09 9.25 -1.65
CA ARG A 354 2.06 8.32 -1.07
C ARG A 354 2.41 7.19 -2.04
N LEU A 355 1.46 6.71 -2.83
CA LEU A 355 1.71 5.71 -3.87
C LEU A 355 2.52 6.27 -5.05
N ASP A 356 2.27 7.52 -5.43
CA ASP A 356 3.11 8.24 -6.40
C ASP A 356 4.55 8.35 -5.91
N LEU A 357 4.74 8.70 -4.64
CA LEU A 357 6.07 8.79 -4.04
C LEU A 357 6.78 7.43 -4.04
N ARG A 358 6.08 6.35 -3.64
CA ARG A 358 6.61 4.99 -3.73
C ARG A 358 7.10 4.67 -5.14
N ARG A 359 6.27 4.95 -6.15
CA ARG A 359 6.61 4.70 -7.55
C ARG A 359 7.82 5.51 -8.00
N LEU A 360 7.87 6.79 -7.64
CA LEU A 360 9.01 7.67 -7.94
C LEU A 360 10.30 7.14 -7.30
N GLN A 361 10.24 6.73 -6.04
CA GLN A 361 11.38 6.14 -5.33
C GLN A 361 11.83 4.83 -6.00
N HIS A 362 10.89 3.97 -6.40
CA HIS A 362 11.20 2.73 -7.12
C HIS A 362 11.90 2.99 -8.46
N ASP A 363 11.35 3.91 -9.26
CA ASP A 363 11.96 4.32 -10.53
C ASP A 363 13.34 4.93 -10.31
N ALA A 364 13.55 5.69 -9.23
CA ALA A 364 14.86 6.26 -8.89
C ALA A 364 15.91 5.18 -8.58
N LEU A 365 15.55 4.08 -7.92
CA LEU A 365 16.45 2.95 -7.68
C LEU A 365 16.87 2.26 -8.98
N ILE A 366 15.94 2.10 -9.93
CA ILE A 366 16.23 1.56 -11.27
C ILE A 366 17.17 2.52 -12.01
N THR A 367 16.81 3.81 -12.09
CA THR A 367 17.60 4.83 -12.78
C THR A 367 19.01 4.95 -12.19
N LEU A 368 19.17 4.85 -10.88
CA LEU A 368 20.49 4.87 -10.22
C LEU A 368 21.41 3.78 -10.77
N ALA A 369 20.91 2.54 -10.84
CA ALA A 369 21.68 1.41 -11.35
C ALA A 369 21.98 1.54 -12.84
N GLU A 370 21.02 2.02 -13.64
CA GLU A 370 21.19 2.22 -15.08
C GLU A 370 22.22 3.33 -15.40
N VAL A 371 22.19 4.43 -14.64
CA VAL A 371 23.14 5.55 -14.81
C VAL A 371 24.57 5.10 -14.51
N ASP A 372 24.77 4.37 -13.41
CA ASP A 372 26.11 3.91 -13.07
C ASP A 372 26.63 2.85 -14.06
N LEU A 373 25.78 1.92 -14.52
CA LEU A 373 26.15 0.98 -15.59
C LEU A 373 26.53 1.72 -16.88
N ALA A 374 25.71 2.69 -17.32
CA ALA A 374 26.01 3.48 -18.51
C ALA A 374 27.32 4.25 -18.37
N ARG A 375 27.62 4.77 -17.17
CA ARG A 375 28.89 5.44 -16.89
C ARG A 375 30.06 4.47 -16.93
N ALA A 376 29.93 3.28 -16.34
CA ALA A 376 30.97 2.26 -16.38
C ALA A 376 31.27 1.80 -17.82
N GLU A 377 30.26 1.71 -18.68
CA GLU A 377 30.40 1.28 -20.08
C GLU A 377 30.98 2.39 -20.98
N ARG A 378 30.64 3.66 -20.72
CA ARG A 378 31.06 4.80 -21.57
C ARG A 378 32.32 5.52 -21.08
N GLY A 379 32.70 5.32 -19.82
CA GLY A 379 33.81 6.04 -19.17
C GLY A 379 33.46 7.46 -18.69
N HIS A 380 32.25 7.94 -18.92
CA HIS A 380 31.75 9.24 -18.46
C HIS A 380 30.25 9.15 -18.11
N TRP A 381 29.75 10.09 -17.30
CA TRP A 381 28.33 10.17 -16.98
C TRP A 381 27.46 10.36 -18.24
N PRO A 382 26.27 9.75 -18.31
CA PRO A 382 25.34 9.98 -19.42
C PRO A 382 24.79 11.42 -19.38
N ASP A 383 24.59 12.04 -20.55
CA ASP A 383 24.07 13.42 -20.66
C ASP A 383 22.64 13.57 -20.09
N SER A 384 21.88 12.49 -20.11
CA SER A 384 20.54 12.42 -19.51
C SER A 384 20.28 11.04 -18.92
N PRO A 385 19.61 10.95 -17.77
CA PRO A 385 19.20 9.65 -17.23
C PRO A 385 18.12 9.00 -18.12
N PRO A 386 17.96 7.68 -18.05
CA PRO A 386 16.84 6.97 -18.65
C PRO A 386 15.48 7.58 -18.27
N ARG A 387 14.53 7.53 -19.20
CA ARG A 387 13.16 8.02 -18.97
C ARG A 387 12.25 6.86 -18.62
N HIS A 388 11.55 6.97 -17.50
CA HIS A 388 10.46 6.07 -17.12
C HIS A 388 9.11 6.73 -17.44
N LYS A 389 8.08 5.91 -17.63
CA LYS A 389 6.77 6.34 -18.18
C LYS A 389 6.15 7.55 -17.46
N ASP A 390 6.28 7.59 -16.13
CA ASP A 390 5.64 8.60 -15.28
C ASP A 390 6.62 9.34 -14.35
N SER A 391 7.93 9.09 -14.49
CA SER A 391 8.98 9.68 -13.67
C SER A 391 10.06 10.29 -14.54
N SER A 392 10.49 11.50 -14.18
CA SER A 392 11.59 12.20 -14.86
C SER A 392 12.62 12.63 -13.84
N PHE A 393 13.88 12.33 -14.17
CA PHE A 393 15.03 12.66 -13.34
C PHE A 393 16.00 13.57 -14.10
N VAL A 394 16.76 14.34 -13.34
CA VAL A 394 17.90 15.12 -13.79
C VAL A 394 19.15 14.50 -13.16
N LEU A 395 20.19 14.32 -13.98
CA LEU A 395 21.51 13.93 -13.51
C LEU A 395 22.38 15.19 -13.44
N GLU A 396 22.90 15.50 -12.26
CA GLU A 396 23.81 16.61 -12.02
C GLU A 396 25.22 16.03 -11.72
N PRO A 397 26.16 16.02 -12.68
CA PRO A 397 27.52 15.58 -12.43
C PRO A 397 28.21 16.48 -11.39
N MET A 398 28.77 15.88 -10.34
CA MET A 398 29.53 16.59 -9.30
C MET A 398 31.04 16.45 -9.49
N GLY A 399 31.47 15.49 -10.32
CA GLY A 399 32.85 15.23 -10.67
C GLY A 399 32.99 13.97 -11.52
N PRO A 400 34.22 13.46 -11.76
CA PRO A 400 34.44 12.25 -12.54
C PRO A 400 33.96 10.97 -11.85
N THR A 401 33.80 11.02 -10.52
CA THR A 401 33.45 9.86 -9.69
C THR A 401 32.16 10.01 -8.92
N GLU A 402 31.45 11.14 -9.06
CA GLU A 402 30.21 11.38 -8.33
C GLU A 402 29.20 12.18 -9.18
N ALA A 403 27.95 11.79 -9.10
CA ALA A 403 26.81 12.51 -9.67
C ALA A 403 25.61 12.46 -8.72
N ARG A 404 24.68 13.40 -8.90
CA ARG A 404 23.43 13.46 -8.15
C ARG A 404 22.25 13.23 -9.08
N LEU A 405 21.44 12.22 -8.78
CA LEU A 405 20.19 11.94 -9.45
C LEU A 405 19.05 12.61 -8.69
N ARG A 406 18.26 13.47 -9.35
CA ARG A 406 17.19 14.23 -8.69
C ARG A 406 15.88 14.11 -9.45
N PRO A 407 14.72 13.94 -8.79
CA PRO A 407 13.44 14.12 -9.44
C PRO A 407 13.30 15.53 -10.02
N CYS A 408 12.72 15.66 -11.22
CA CYS A 408 12.44 16.97 -11.81
C CYS A 408 11.46 17.81 -10.99
N SER A 409 10.56 17.16 -10.25
CA SER A 409 9.59 17.84 -9.39
C SER A 409 10.26 18.40 -8.13
N ARG A 410 10.15 19.72 -7.92
CA ARG A 410 10.67 20.38 -6.71
C ARG A 410 10.06 19.83 -5.42
N ALA A 411 8.82 19.36 -5.46
CA ALA A 411 8.15 18.77 -4.30
C ALA A 411 8.87 17.50 -3.78
N TYR A 412 9.62 16.82 -4.64
CA TYR A 412 10.35 15.60 -4.31
C TYR A 412 11.87 15.81 -4.33
N ALA A 413 12.37 17.05 -4.22
CA ALA A 413 13.80 17.34 -4.26
C ALA A 413 14.60 16.63 -3.15
N ALA A 414 13.96 16.34 -2.00
CA ALA A 414 14.55 15.58 -0.90
C ALA A 414 14.81 14.10 -1.24
N GLN A 415 14.19 13.58 -2.29
CA GLN A 415 14.35 12.18 -2.74
C GLN A 415 15.56 12.00 -3.66
N GLY A 416 16.41 13.02 -3.83
CA GLY A 416 17.60 12.91 -4.68
C GLY A 416 18.59 11.89 -4.12
N LEU A 417 19.18 11.09 -5.01
CA LEU A 417 20.17 10.07 -4.69
C LEU A 417 21.56 10.52 -5.13
N ARG A 418 22.56 10.11 -4.37
CA ARG A 418 23.96 10.16 -4.79
C ARG A 418 24.26 8.91 -5.61
N VAL A 419 25.05 9.07 -6.66
CA VAL A 419 25.59 7.98 -7.46
C VAL A 419 27.11 8.10 -7.44
N THR A 420 27.77 7.06 -6.98
CA THR A 420 29.23 6.97 -6.92
C THR A 420 29.72 6.04 -8.01
N ALA A 421 30.73 6.51 -8.73
CA ALA A 421 31.43 5.70 -9.69
C ALA A 421 32.01 4.44 -9.06
N ASP A 422 31.68 3.27 -9.62
CA ASP A 422 32.50 2.08 -9.40
C ASP A 422 33.95 2.40 -9.82
N LEU A 423 34.85 2.45 -8.83
CA LEU A 423 36.29 2.48 -9.08
C LEU A 423 36.64 1.07 -9.50
N ALA A 424 36.85 0.85 -10.80
CA ALA A 424 37.40 -0.40 -11.29
C ALA A 424 38.64 -0.71 -10.44
N ARG A 425 38.60 -1.80 -9.65
CA ARG A 425 39.83 -2.37 -9.09
C ARG A 425 40.69 -2.64 -10.31
N GLN A 426 41.73 -1.83 -10.51
CA GLN A 426 42.79 -2.21 -11.43
C GLN A 426 43.25 -3.61 -10.99
N PRO A 427 43.33 -4.60 -11.90
CA PRO A 427 44.02 -5.82 -11.56
C PRO A 427 45.41 -5.42 -11.09
N GLY A 428 45.74 -5.75 -9.84
CA GLY A 428 47.06 -5.49 -9.29
C GLY A 428 48.12 -6.14 -10.19
N PRO A 429 49.32 -5.53 -10.28
CA PRO A 429 50.39 -5.99 -11.17
C PRO A 429 50.79 -7.45 -10.95
#